data_AF-A0A7C2QWA4-F1
#
_entry.id   AF-A0A7C2QWA4-F1
#
_cell.length_a   1.000
_cell.length_b   1.000
_cell.length_c   1.000
_cell.angle_alpha   90.00
_cell.angle_beta   90.00
_cell.angle_gamma   90.00
#
_symmetry.space_group_name_H-M   'P 1'
#
loop_
_entity.id
_entity.type
_entity.pdbx_description
1 polymer ?
#
loop_
_entity_poly.entity_id
_entity_poly.type
_entity_poly.pdbx_seq_one_letter_code
_entity_poly.pdbx_strand_id
1 'polypeptide(L)'
;MDVTALSLLTKTAKTRLRTLRAQAKLCRKQFSEEAVHDLRVAMRRLLALVDFLNFFAASPALRKVRRSLKSHLDAFDALRDTQVMLLETGQRLAQLPEIEPFHCYLQKTEKRLLRRAQKDIEDVDNTYSKPIRAALKSVEEMPVDVFSPVDDAYHTVLSRLAMVDAANVATIHRVRIAFKRFRYSFEIVQPLLNDMPEDLPAQMHSYQTLMGEIQDAEVLLRTLEEYTSRPRKDGADLTPVRQFYEQLHRERVDVYLQNMDRVHSFWRAAPDALFPWQEEAGAPLASVEETLEETDILCEEPAIAEQPVVSGDALEEVATPGQPDADVLAESEALQPDAETPETAQTPGDGDGLASATSQEEEDRS
;
A
#
# COMPACT_ATOMS: atom_id res chain seq x y z
N MET A 1 -19.90 21.95 15.93
CA MET A 1 -19.93 20.62 16.60
C MET A 1 -18.49 20.20 16.73
N ASP A 2 -17.94 20.32 17.93
CA ASP A 2 -16.50 20.22 18.13
C ASP A 2 -16.09 18.75 18.06
N VAL A 3 -15.14 18.45 17.17
CA VAL A 3 -14.74 17.07 16.88
C VAL A 3 -13.80 16.62 18.00
N THR A 4 -14.37 16.07 19.08
CA THR A 4 -13.56 15.52 20.16
C THR A 4 -12.65 14.40 19.65
N ALA A 5 -11.44 14.29 20.21
CA ALA A 5 -10.46 13.25 19.92
C ALA A 5 -11.08 11.84 19.82
N LEU A 6 -11.93 11.50 20.79
CA LEU A 6 -12.64 10.22 20.83
C LEU A 6 -13.66 10.06 19.69
N SER A 7 -14.42 11.12 19.36
CA SER A 7 -15.39 11.09 18.26
C SER A 7 -14.72 10.84 16.91
N LEU A 8 -13.54 11.45 16.71
CA LEU A 8 -12.68 11.26 15.55
C LEU A 8 -12.16 9.82 15.46
N LEU A 9 -11.51 9.32 16.53
CA LEU A 9 -10.98 7.96 16.56
C LEU A 9 -12.09 6.92 16.35
N THR A 10 -13.26 7.15 16.94
CA THR A 10 -14.45 6.29 16.77
C THR A 10 -15.01 6.34 15.35
N LYS A 11 -15.06 7.53 14.72
CA LYS A 11 -15.47 7.70 13.31
C LYS A 11 -14.48 7.00 12.37
N THR A 12 -13.19 7.26 12.53
CA THR A 12 -12.10 6.67 11.75
C THR A 12 -12.03 5.15 11.90
N ALA A 13 -12.23 4.61 13.11
CA ALA A 13 -12.33 3.16 13.32
C ALA A 13 -13.54 2.54 12.62
N LYS A 14 -14.73 3.15 12.74
CA LYS A 14 -15.94 2.70 12.04
C LYS A 14 -15.74 2.70 10.52
N THR A 15 -15.12 3.73 9.96
CA THR A 15 -14.83 3.85 8.53
C THR A 15 -13.77 2.84 8.07
N ARG A 16 -12.56 2.83 8.65
CA ARG A 16 -11.47 1.93 8.23
C ARG A 16 -11.87 0.44 8.35
N LEU A 17 -12.64 0.05 9.38
CA LEU A 17 -13.21 -1.30 9.49
C LEU A 17 -14.33 -1.60 8.49
N ARG A 18 -15.11 -0.61 8.03
CA ARG A 18 -16.11 -0.81 6.95
C ARG A 18 -15.40 -1.00 5.61
N THR A 19 -14.45 -0.12 5.28
CA THR A 19 -13.65 -0.21 4.04
C THR A 19 -12.91 -1.54 3.93
N LEU A 20 -12.27 -2.01 5.01
CA LEU A 20 -11.57 -3.31 4.98
C LEU A 20 -12.52 -4.48 4.67
N ARG A 21 -13.74 -4.50 5.23
CA ARG A 21 -14.73 -5.54 4.90
C ARG A 21 -15.24 -5.44 3.46
N ALA A 22 -15.43 -4.22 2.96
CA ALA A 22 -15.85 -3.99 1.58
C ALA A 22 -14.78 -4.52 0.61
N GLN A 23 -13.52 -4.12 0.81
CA GLN A 23 -12.42 -4.56 -0.07
C GLN A 23 -12.10 -6.04 0.07
N ALA A 24 -12.18 -6.63 1.26
CA ALA A 24 -12.06 -8.08 1.41
C ALA A 24 -13.19 -8.83 0.67
N LYS A 25 -14.43 -8.30 0.70
CA LYS A 25 -15.56 -8.88 -0.05
C LYS A 25 -15.45 -8.68 -1.57
N LEU A 26 -14.89 -7.55 -2.02
CA LEU A 26 -14.63 -7.29 -3.43
C LEU A 26 -13.50 -8.19 -3.96
N CYS A 27 -12.36 -8.24 -3.28
CA CYS A 27 -11.24 -9.08 -3.69
C CYS A 27 -11.54 -10.59 -3.65
N ARG A 28 -12.48 -11.05 -2.79
CA ARG A 28 -13.04 -12.42 -2.82
C ARG A 28 -13.92 -12.71 -4.05
N LYS A 29 -14.57 -11.69 -4.61
CA LYS A 29 -15.43 -11.80 -5.80
C LYS A 29 -14.66 -11.62 -7.11
N GLN A 30 -13.74 -10.66 -7.13
CA GLN A 30 -12.98 -10.21 -8.28
C GLN A 30 -11.53 -10.08 -7.81
N PHE A 31 -10.73 -11.11 -8.08
CA PHE A 31 -9.36 -11.21 -7.63
C PHE A 31 -8.41 -10.48 -8.60
N SER A 32 -8.63 -9.18 -8.77
CA SER A 32 -7.85 -8.30 -9.67
C SER A 32 -6.66 -7.65 -8.97
N GLU A 33 -5.72 -7.09 -9.75
CA GLU A 33 -4.62 -6.27 -9.26
C GLU A 33 -5.13 -5.09 -8.40
N GLU A 34 -6.12 -4.36 -8.91
CA GLU A 34 -6.78 -3.24 -8.22
C GLU A 34 -7.40 -3.68 -6.89
N ALA A 35 -8.16 -4.79 -6.86
CA ALA A 35 -8.79 -5.27 -5.63
C ALA A 35 -7.77 -5.74 -4.57
N VAL A 36 -6.65 -6.33 -5.01
CA VAL A 36 -5.52 -6.69 -4.13
C VAL A 36 -4.80 -5.42 -3.63
N HIS A 37 -4.63 -4.40 -4.49
CA HIS A 37 -4.09 -3.09 -4.10
C HIS A 37 -4.95 -2.45 -3.01
N ASP A 38 -6.25 -2.31 -3.26
CA ASP A 38 -7.19 -1.62 -2.38
C ASP A 38 -7.37 -2.35 -1.04
N LEU A 39 -7.35 -3.69 -1.04
CA LEU A 39 -7.32 -4.48 0.18
C LEU A 39 -6.04 -4.21 0.99
N ARG A 40 -4.87 -4.16 0.35
CA ARG A 40 -3.59 -3.84 1.02
C ARG A 40 -3.56 -2.41 1.54
N VAL A 41 -4.17 -1.44 0.85
CA VAL A 41 -4.33 -0.05 1.34
C VAL A 41 -5.26 0.00 2.55
N ALA A 42 -6.40 -0.69 2.51
CA ALA A 42 -7.32 -0.78 3.65
C ALA A 42 -6.69 -1.45 4.87
N MET A 43 -5.91 -2.52 4.67
CA MET A 43 -5.13 -3.18 5.72
C MET A 43 -4.08 -2.26 6.32
N ARG A 44 -3.30 -1.53 5.50
CA ARG A 44 -2.28 -0.57 5.98
C ARG A 44 -2.89 0.59 6.78
N ARG A 45 -4.01 1.15 6.30
CA ARG A 45 -4.76 2.17 7.04
C ARG A 45 -5.32 1.63 8.36
N LEU A 46 -5.83 0.40 8.42
CA LEU A 46 -6.27 -0.19 9.68
C LEU A 46 -5.09 -0.49 10.63
N LEU A 47 -3.97 -0.97 10.11
CA LEU A 47 -2.75 -1.23 10.87
C LEU A 47 -2.22 0.06 11.53
N ALA A 48 -2.19 1.18 10.80
CA ALA A 48 -1.81 2.47 11.36
C ALA A 48 -2.74 2.92 12.50
N LEU A 49 -4.06 2.70 12.39
CA LEU A 49 -5.00 2.97 13.48
C LEU A 49 -4.77 2.04 14.69
N VAL A 50 -4.43 0.77 14.45
CA VAL A 50 -4.08 -0.17 15.53
C VAL A 50 -2.77 0.24 16.21
N ASP A 51 -1.82 0.80 15.49
CA ASP A 51 -0.57 1.33 16.04
C ASP A 51 -0.80 2.62 16.84
N PHE A 52 -1.65 3.52 16.33
CA PHE A 52 -2.10 4.74 17.00
C PHE A 52 -2.84 4.41 18.32
N LEU A 53 -3.73 3.41 18.32
CA LEU A 53 -4.42 2.98 19.54
C LEU A 53 -3.50 2.20 20.51
N ASN A 54 -2.47 1.51 20.02
CA ASN A 54 -1.46 0.89 20.88
C ASN A 54 -0.56 1.92 21.60
N PHE A 55 -0.46 3.16 21.10
CA PHE A 55 0.32 4.23 21.76
C PHE A 55 -0.29 4.60 23.13
N PHE A 56 -1.62 4.73 23.20
CA PHE A 56 -2.33 5.04 24.46
C PHE A 56 -2.78 3.80 25.23
N ALA A 57 -3.35 2.81 24.53
CA ALA A 57 -4.05 1.66 25.11
C ALA A 57 -3.43 0.32 24.67
N ALA A 58 -2.12 0.19 24.86
CA ALA A 58 -1.35 -1.01 24.55
C ALA A 58 -1.97 -2.27 25.20
N SER A 59 -2.36 -3.25 24.38
CA SER A 59 -2.98 -4.49 24.90
C SER A 59 -2.54 -5.74 24.12
N PRO A 60 -2.51 -6.94 24.75
CA PRO A 60 -2.24 -8.19 24.06
C PRO A 60 -3.20 -8.46 22.88
N ALA A 61 -4.44 -7.98 23.00
CA ALA A 61 -5.47 -8.08 21.97
C ALA A 61 -5.13 -7.21 20.74
N LEU A 62 -4.80 -5.91 20.92
CA LEU A 62 -4.32 -5.08 19.81
C LEU A 62 -3.00 -5.62 19.22
N ARG A 63 -2.08 -6.12 20.05
CA ARG A 63 -0.83 -6.76 19.59
C ARG A 63 -1.07 -8.07 18.83
N LYS A 64 -2.23 -8.74 18.99
CA LYS A 64 -2.65 -9.85 18.12
C LYS A 64 -3.21 -9.34 16.79
N VAL A 65 -4.05 -8.31 16.81
CA VAL A 65 -4.58 -7.66 15.58
C VAL A 65 -3.44 -7.12 14.71
N ARG A 66 -2.48 -6.39 15.31
CA ARG A 66 -1.30 -5.85 14.60
C ARG A 66 -0.52 -6.95 13.87
N ARG A 67 -0.31 -8.10 14.52
CA ARG A 67 0.40 -9.25 13.94
C ARG A 67 -0.37 -9.93 12.82
N SER A 68 -1.70 -10.11 12.95
CA SER A 68 -2.53 -10.64 11.86
C SER A 68 -2.52 -9.70 10.65
N LEU A 69 -2.81 -8.41 10.85
CA LEU A 69 -2.78 -7.43 9.76
C LEU A 69 -1.42 -7.36 9.05
N LYS A 70 -0.32 -7.43 9.80
CA LYS A 70 1.02 -7.54 9.19
C LYS A 70 1.17 -8.86 8.43
N SER A 71 0.81 -10.01 9.00
CA SER A 71 0.96 -11.32 8.35
C SER A 71 0.19 -11.41 7.02
N HIS A 72 -1.01 -10.83 6.92
CA HIS A 72 -1.72 -10.76 5.63
C HIS A 72 -1.03 -9.79 4.65
N LEU A 73 -0.53 -8.63 5.12
CA LEU A 73 0.20 -7.70 4.25
C LEU A 73 1.47 -8.34 3.68
N ASP A 74 2.28 -8.98 4.53
CA ASP A 74 3.52 -9.66 4.15
C ASP A 74 3.24 -10.78 3.12
N ALA A 75 2.14 -11.52 3.27
CA ALA A 75 1.72 -12.57 2.32
C ALA A 75 1.44 -12.04 0.90
N PHE A 76 0.89 -10.82 0.77
CA PHE A 76 0.65 -10.21 -0.54
C PHE A 76 1.81 -9.36 -1.08
N ASP A 77 2.95 -9.26 -0.40
CA ASP A 77 4.06 -8.39 -0.85
C ASP A 77 4.66 -8.89 -2.18
N ALA A 78 5.08 -10.15 -2.27
CA ALA A 78 5.62 -10.72 -3.52
C ALA A 78 4.64 -10.64 -4.71
N LEU A 79 3.32 -10.76 -4.45
CA LEU A 79 2.29 -10.60 -5.48
C LEU A 79 2.23 -9.14 -5.96
N ARG A 80 2.15 -8.18 -5.03
CA ARG A 80 2.06 -6.76 -5.37
C ARG A 80 3.32 -6.28 -6.09
N ASP A 81 4.48 -6.72 -5.65
CA ASP A 81 5.77 -6.39 -6.27
C ASP A 81 5.80 -6.89 -7.72
N THR A 82 5.32 -8.13 -7.96
CA THR A 82 5.14 -8.67 -9.32
C THR A 82 4.19 -7.82 -10.17
N GLN A 83 3.10 -7.32 -9.59
CA GLN A 83 2.13 -6.48 -10.29
C GLN A 83 2.65 -5.06 -10.62
N VAL A 84 3.45 -4.46 -9.74
CA VAL A 84 4.15 -3.20 -10.02
C VAL A 84 5.16 -3.39 -11.17
N MET A 85 5.95 -4.47 -11.12
CA MET A 85 6.87 -4.81 -12.21
C MET A 85 6.14 -5.08 -13.53
N LEU A 86 4.98 -5.75 -13.52
CA LEU A 86 4.17 -5.97 -14.73
C LEU A 86 3.70 -4.65 -15.37
N LEU A 87 3.32 -3.66 -14.55
CA LEU A 87 2.89 -2.35 -15.05
C LEU A 87 4.05 -1.57 -15.69
N GLU A 88 5.19 -1.40 -15.00
CA GLU A 88 6.37 -0.71 -15.54
C GLU A 88 6.91 -1.46 -16.77
N THR A 89 7.14 -2.77 -16.70
CA THR A 89 7.67 -3.52 -17.86
C THR A 89 6.71 -3.51 -19.05
N GLY A 90 5.40 -3.57 -18.82
CA GLY A 90 4.39 -3.46 -19.87
C GLY A 90 4.40 -2.12 -20.59
N GLN A 91 4.62 -1.01 -19.86
CA GLN A 91 4.77 0.32 -20.43
C GLN A 91 6.06 0.49 -21.25
N ARG A 92 7.10 -0.33 -20.99
CA ARG A 92 8.39 -0.27 -21.71
C ARG A 92 8.51 -1.18 -22.94
N LEU A 93 7.59 -2.12 -23.16
CA LEU A 93 7.65 -3.08 -24.29
C LEU A 93 7.90 -2.44 -25.67
N ALA A 94 7.36 -1.24 -25.91
CA ALA A 94 7.53 -0.52 -27.18
C ALA A 94 8.86 0.28 -27.28
N GLN A 95 9.53 0.54 -26.15
CA GLN A 95 10.79 1.29 -26.05
C GLN A 95 12.00 0.35 -25.93
N LEU A 96 11.78 -0.86 -25.40
CA LEU A 96 12.80 -1.81 -24.99
C LEU A 96 12.29 -3.25 -25.23
N PRO A 97 12.17 -3.70 -26.50
CA PRO A 97 11.53 -4.98 -26.85
C PRO A 97 12.18 -6.21 -26.21
N GLU A 98 13.47 -6.12 -25.86
CA GLU A 98 14.27 -7.14 -25.17
C GLU A 98 13.65 -7.54 -23.82
N ILE A 99 12.78 -6.72 -23.23
CA ILE A 99 12.10 -7.01 -21.97
C ILE A 99 10.99 -8.07 -22.06
N GLU A 100 10.54 -8.41 -23.28
CA GLU A 100 9.40 -9.33 -23.51
C GLU A 100 9.54 -10.68 -22.77
N PRO A 101 10.68 -11.40 -22.79
CA PRO A 101 10.80 -12.69 -22.09
C PRO A 101 10.68 -12.55 -20.57
N PHE A 102 11.17 -11.44 -20.02
CA PHE A 102 11.08 -11.12 -18.60
C PHE A 102 9.64 -10.73 -18.21
N HIS A 103 8.96 -9.91 -19.01
CA HIS A 103 7.54 -9.61 -18.83
C HIS A 103 6.68 -10.89 -18.88
N CYS A 104 6.94 -11.77 -19.84
CA CYS A 104 6.31 -13.10 -19.94
C CYS A 104 6.64 -14.04 -18.77
N TYR A 105 7.79 -13.88 -18.10
CA TYR A 105 8.10 -14.56 -16.83
C TYR A 105 7.34 -13.97 -15.64
N LEU A 106 7.21 -12.65 -15.56
CA LEU A 106 6.42 -11.97 -14.53
C LEU A 106 4.94 -12.36 -14.62
N GLN A 107 4.34 -12.41 -15.81
CA GLN A 107 2.95 -12.85 -16.00
C GLN A 107 2.70 -14.29 -15.50
N LYS A 108 3.66 -15.20 -15.73
CA LYS A 108 3.61 -16.59 -15.25
C LYS A 108 3.78 -16.66 -13.73
N THR A 109 4.61 -15.77 -13.17
CA THR A 109 4.83 -15.66 -11.72
C THR A 109 3.61 -15.08 -11.01
N GLU A 110 2.97 -14.05 -11.56
CA GLU A 110 1.73 -13.46 -11.03
C GLU A 110 0.61 -14.52 -10.98
N LYS A 111 0.32 -15.20 -12.10
CA LYS A 111 -0.68 -16.28 -12.18
C LYS A 111 -0.46 -17.40 -11.15
N ARG A 112 0.79 -17.64 -10.72
CA ARG A 112 1.15 -18.58 -9.64
C ARG A 112 0.96 -17.97 -8.24
N LEU A 113 1.24 -16.68 -8.06
CA LEU A 113 1.09 -15.98 -6.78
C LEU A 113 -0.37 -15.67 -6.46
N LEU A 114 -1.18 -15.27 -7.44
CA LEU A 114 -2.63 -15.07 -7.30
C LEU A 114 -3.31 -16.33 -6.72
N ARG A 115 -2.99 -17.52 -7.27
CA ARG A 115 -3.50 -18.83 -6.81
C ARG A 115 -3.07 -19.22 -5.38
N ARG A 116 -2.05 -18.58 -4.81
CA ARG A 116 -1.65 -18.75 -3.40
C ARG A 116 -2.43 -17.75 -2.53
N ALA A 117 -2.29 -16.47 -2.86
CA ALA A 117 -2.91 -15.33 -2.21
C ALA A 117 -4.45 -15.45 -2.10
N GLN A 118 -5.11 -16.16 -3.02
CA GLN A 118 -6.55 -16.43 -2.94
C GLN A 118 -6.97 -17.13 -1.65
N LYS A 119 -6.13 -18.04 -1.13
CA LYS A 119 -6.39 -18.72 0.15
C LYS A 119 -6.23 -17.76 1.33
N ASP A 120 -5.15 -16.96 1.30
CA ASP A 120 -4.81 -16.01 2.37
C ASP A 120 -5.85 -14.88 2.55
N ILE A 121 -6.72 -14.67 1.56
CA ILE A 121 -7.86 -13.73 1.62
C ILE A 121 -9.07 -14.31 2.38
N GLU A 122 -9.27 -15.63 2.43
CA GLU A 122 -10.42 -16.22 3.14
C GLU A 122 -10.35 -15.93 4.65
N ASP A 123 -9.15 -16.02 5.23
CA ASP A 123 -8.84 -15.76 6.65
C ASP A 123 -8.92 -14.29 7.10
N VAL A 124 -9.13 -13.33 6.19
CA VAL A 124 -9.24 -11.89 6.53
C VAL A 124 -10.59 -11.61 7.21
N ASP A 125 -10.67 -11.90 8.51
CA ASP A 125 -11.92 -11.91 9.28
C ASP A 125 -12.24 -10.63 10.08
N ASN A 126 -13.52 -10.50 10.36
CA ASN A 126 -14.23 -9.54 11.20
C ASN A 126 -13.67 -9.36 12.64
N THR A 127 -12.87 -10.32 13.15
CA THR A 127 -12.34 -10.36 14.54
C THR A 127 -11.74 -9.05 15.06
N TYR A 128 -11.08 -8.25 14.22
CA TYR A 128 -10.39 -7.00 14.59
C TYR A 128 -11.29 -5.99 15.32
N SER A 129 -12.61 -6.08 15.10
CA SER A 129 -13.62 -5.17 15.63
C SER A 129 -13.74 -5.17 17.15
N LYS A 130 -13.54 -6.32 17.82
CA LYS A 130 -13.67 -6.42 19.28
C LYS A 130 -12.49 -5.76 20.01
N PRO A 131 -11.20 -6.07 19.69
CA PRO A 131 -10.05 -5.40 20.30
C PRO A 131 -10.02 -3.89 20.07
N ILE A 132 -10.33 -3.42 18.84
CA ILE A 132 -10.32 -1.99 18.52
C ILE A 132 -11.39 -1.23 19.31
N ARG A 133 -12.59 -1.81 19.51
CA ARG A 133 -13.62 -1.19 20.35
C ARG A 133 -13.22 -1.13 21.84
N ALA A 134 -12.57 -2.17 22.35
CA ALA A 134 -12.08 -2.17 23.73
C ALA A 134 -11.04 -1.07 23.95
N ALA A 135 -10.06 -0.93 23.03
CA ALA A 135 -9.04 0.12 23.10
C ALA A 135 -9.64 1.53 22.97
N LEU A 136 -10.65 1.75 22.11
CA LEU A 136 -11.36 3.03 22.04
C LEU A 136 -12.01 3.41 23.38
N LYS A 137 -12.60 2.45 24.10
CA LYS A 137 -13.15 2.72 25.45
C LYS A 137 -12.05 3.02 26.47
N SER A 138 -10.90 2.36 26.39
CA SER A 138 -9.75 2.71 27.26
C SER A 138 -9.24 4.13 26.99
N VAL A 139 -9.32 4.61 25.75
CA VAL A 139 -8.96 6.00 25.37
C VAL A 139 -10.03 7.02 25.75
N GLU A 140 -11.31 6.64 25.78
CA GLU A 140 -12.44 7.46 26.26
C GLU A 140 -12.30 7.90 27.72
N GLU A 141 -11.62 7.10 28.54
CA GLU A 141 -11.42 7.32 29.97
C GLU A 141 -10.14 8.13 30.29
N MET A 142 -9.44 8.67 29.28
CA MET A 142 -8.12 9.32 29.42
C MET A 142 -8.03 10.70 28.72
N PRO A 143 -7.32 11.69 29.31
CA PRO A 143 -6.93 12.90 28.60
C PRO A 143 -5.79 12.56 27.62
N VAL A 144 -6.13 12.40 26.34
CA VAL A 144 -5.15 12.09 25.28
C VAL A 144 -4.87 13.28 24.38
N ASP A 145 -3.60 13.64 24.23
CA ASP A 145 -3.16 14.40 23.05
C ASP A 145 -3.11 13.45 21.85
N VAL A 146 -3.91 13.75 20.82
CA VAL A 146 -3.97 12.96 19.58
C VAL A 146 -2.86 13.28 18.60
N PHE A 147 -2.05 14.33 18.81
CA PHE A 147 -0.92 14.64 17.95
C PHE A 147 0.34 13.86 18.33
N SER A 148 0.54 13.52 19.61
CA SER A 148 1.68 12.72 20.12
C SER A 148 2.02 11.43 19.32
N PRO A 149 1.08 10.59 18.83
CA PRO A 149 1.40 9.41 18.01
C PRO A 149 1.79 9.76 16.56
N VAL A 150 1.51 10.99 16.12
CA VAL A 150 1.94 11.57 14.84
C VAL A 150 3.32 12.18 15.02
N ASP A 151 3.57 12.90 16.12
CA ASP A 151 4.87 13.43 16.52
C ASP A 151 5.91 12.29 16.64
N ASP A 152 5.62 11.21 17.36
CA ASP A 152 6.49 10.01 17.44
C ASP A 152 6.79 9.42 16.04
N ALA A 153 5.78 9.34 15.18
CA ALA A 153 5.94 8.82 13.83
C ALA A 153 6.79 9.77 12.95
N TYR A 154 6.67 11.08 13.14
CA TYR A 154 7.44 12.10 12.41
C TYR A 154 8.88 12.22 12.92
N HIS A 155 9.12 12.22 14.23
CA HIS A 155 10.45 12.08 14.81
C HIS A 155 11.13 10.78 14.34
N THR A 156 10.37 9.68 14.18
CA THR A 156 10.89 8.45 13.57
C THR A 156 11.33 8.69 12.11
N VAL A 157 10.60 9.49 11.32
CA VAL A 157 10.99 9.86 9.95
C VAL A 157 12.30 10.66 9.97
N LEU A 158 12.36 11.74 10.74
CA LEU A 158 13.55 12.61 10.81
C LEU A 158 14.78 11.85 11.30
N SER A 159 14.61 10.96 12.30
CA SER A 159 15.67 10.07 12.79
C SER A 159 16.18 9.09 11.72
N ARG A 160 15.35 8.70 10.73
CA ARG A 160 15.82 7.90 9.58
C ARG A 160 16.39 8.76 8.46
N LEU A 161 15.89 9.99 8.27
CA LEU A 161 16.41 10.94 7.29
C LEU A 161 17.87 11.29 7.60
N ALA A 162 18.17 11.59 8.88
CA ALA A 162 19.53 11.84 9.37
C ALA A 162 20.47 10.61 9.31
N MET A 163 19.97 9.45 8.85
CA MET A 163 20.75 8.23 8.56
C MET A 163 20.73 7.86 7.07
N VAL A 164 20.30 8.75 6.17
CA VAL A 164 20.34 8.53 4.72
C VAL A 164 21.79 8.57 4.23
N ASP A 165 22.14 7.55 3.45
CA ASP A 165 23.43 7.40 2.78
C ASP A 165 23.14 7.07 1.31
N ALA A 166 23.66 7.90 0.41
CA ALA A 166 23.47 7.75 -1.04
C ALA A 166 24.11 6.45 -1.58
N ALA A 167 25.14 5.92 -0.91
CA ALA A 167 25.73 4.63 -1.25
C ALA A 167 24.91 3.43 -0.73
N ASN A 168 23.84 3.66 0.05
CA ASN A 168 23.09 2.63 0.74
C ASN A 168 21.57 2.86 0.68
N VAL A 169 20.96 2.42 -0.41
CA VAL A 169 19.51 2.52 -0.70
C VAL A 169 18.62 1.96 0.43
N ALA A 170 19.12 1.00 1.23
CA ALA A 170 18.38 0.46 2.37
C ALA A 170 18.15 1.50 3.49
N THR A 171 18.88 2.63 3.49
CA THR A 171 18.60 3.79 4.34
C THR A 171 17.33 4.52 3.89
N ILE A 172 17.22 4.84 2.59
CA ILE A 172 16.03 5.43 1.95
C ILE A 172 14.81 4.54 2.17
N HIS A 173 14.96 3.21 2.08
CA HIS A 173 13.89 2.26 2.39
C HIS A 173 13.36 2.39 3.84
N ARG A 174 14.24 2.67 4.82
CA ARG A 174 13.83 2.88 6.22
C ARG A 174 13.05 4.19 6.37
N VAL A 175 13.43 5.25 5.66
CA VAL A 175 12.64 6.51 5.58
C VAL A 175 11.28 6.22 4.96
N ARG A 176 11.20 5.49 3.84
CA ARG A 176 9.95 5.08 3.16
C ARG A 176 8.97 4.37 4.09
N ILE A 177 9.45 3.45 4.94
CA ILE A 177 8.63 2.75 5.93
C ILE A 177 8.13 3.72 7.02
N ALA A 178 9.03 4.53 7.59
CA ALA A 178 8.67 5.51 8.62
C ALA A 178 7.64 6.53 8.08
N PHE A 179 7.85 7.03 6.86
CA PHE A 179 6.99 8.03 6.23
C PHE A 179 5.59 7.48 5.94
N LYS A 180 5.47 6.21 5.52
CA LYS A 180 4.17 5.53 5.39
C LYS A 180 3.45 5.41 6.73
N ARG A 181 4.15 5.12 7.83
CA ARG A 181 3.57 5.11 9.19
C ARG A 181 3.07 6.51 9.56
N PHE A 182 3.90 7.53 9.43
CA PHE A 182 3.56 8.94 9.70
C PHE A 182 2.34 9.39 8.88
N ARG A 183 2.33 9.21 7.56
CA ARG A 183 1.23 9.59 6.67
C ARG A 183 -0.11 8.93 7.03
N TYR A 184 -0.13 7.63 7.35
CA TYR A 184 -1.37 6.96 7.75
C TYR A 184 -1.87 7.30 9.17
N SER A 185 -1.00 7.87 10.03
CA SER A 185 -1.36 8.51 11.30
C SER A 185 -1.85 9.95 11.10
N PHE A 186 -1.20 10.73 10.21
CA PHE A 186 -1.66 12.06 9.79
C PHE A 186 -3.10 12.01 9.24
N GLU A 187 -3.41 11.03 8.39
CA GLU A 187 -4.78 10.73 7.92
C GLU A 187 -5.82 10.42 9.04
N ILE A 188 -5.40 10.26 10.30
CA ILE A 188 -6.31 10.12 11.45
C ILE A 188 -6.64 11.50 12.03
N VAL A 189 -5.63 12.37 12.18
CA VAL A 189 -5.75 13.69 12.82
C VAL A 189 -6.10 14.83 11.87
N GLN A 190 -5.94 14.65 10.56
CA GLN A 190 -6.23 15.65 9.52
C GLN A 190 -7.54 16.43 9.74
N PRO A 191 -8.67 15.83 10.18
CA PRO A 191 -9.91 16.58 10.45
C PRO A 191 -9.91 17.49 11.69
N LEU A 192 -8.76 17.66 12.36
CA LEU A 192 -8.51 18.61 13.45
C LEU A 192 -7.48 19.69 13.08
N LEU A 193 -6.89 19.63 11.88
CA LEU A 193 -5.89 20.57 11.42
C LEU A 193 -6.60 21.75 10.75
N ASN A 194 -6.75 22.84 11.51
CA ASN A 194 -7.19 24.12 10.96
C ASN A 194 -6.10 24.69 10.04
N ASP A 195 -6.55 25.49 9.06
CA ASP A 195 -5.69 26.33 8.21
C ASP A 195 -4.59 25.57 7.43
N MET A 196 -4.76 24.25 7.31
CA MET A 196 -3.86 23.33 6.62
C MET A 196 -4.03 23.43 5.09
N PRO A 197 -2.95 23.57 4.30
CA PRO A 197 -3.03 23.63 2.84
C PRO A 197 -3.74 22.41 2.23
N GLU A 198 -4.71 22.65 1.35
CA GLU A 198 -5.54 21.58 0.75
C GLU A 198 -4.72 20.56 -0.06
N ASP A 199 -3.59 20.99 -0.62
CA ASP A 199 -2.68 20.16 -1.42
C ASP A 199 -1.67 19.37 -0.57
N LEU A 200 -1.51 19.67 0.73
CA LEU A 200 -0.55 19.00 1.62
C LEU A 200 -0.64 17.45 1.55
N PRO A 201 -1.83 16.80 1.54
CA PRO A 201 -1.93 15.35 1.39
C PRO A 201 -1.44 14.82 0.04
N ALA A 202 -1.46 15.66 -1.01
CA ALA A 202 -0.91 15.37 -2.33
C ALA A 202 0.61 15.63 -2.38
N GLN A 203 1.12 16.68 -1.73
CA GLN A 203 2.58 16.85 -1.55
C GLN A 203 3.20 15.66 -0.82
N MET A 204 2.57 15.20 0.28
CA MET A 204 2.97 13.99 1.00
C MET A 204 2.85 12.73 0.13
N HIS A 205 1.87 12.66 -0.78
CA HIS A 205 1.79 11.56 -1.74
C HIS A 205 3.01 11.55 -2.67
N SER A 206 3.30 12.68 -3.32
CA SER A 206 4.43 12.82 -4.25
C SER A 206 5.77 12.55 -3.58
N TYR A 207 6.00 13.03 -2.36
CA TYR A 207 7.21 12.69 -1.58
C TYR A 207 7.32 11.18 -1.29
N GLN A 208 6.19 10.53 -0.98
CA GLN A 208 6.14 9.07 -0.81
C GLN A 208 6.36 8.32 -2.14
N THR A 209 6.03 8.92 -3.28
CA THR A 209 6.24 8.35 -4.62
C THR A 209 7.71 8.32 -5.01
N LEU A 210 8.51 9.36 -4.69
CA LEU A 210 9.97 9.36 -4.96
C LEU A 210 10.67 8.14 -4.33
N MET A 211 10.47 7.93 -3.03
CA MET A 211 10.93 6.71 -2.34
C MET A 211 10.18 5.45 -2.77
N GLY A 212 9.02 5.60 -3.40
CA GLY A 212 8.25 4.54 -4.04
C GLY A 212 9.04 3.93 -5.19
N GLU A 213 9.33 4.76 -6.19
CA GLU A 213 9.94 4.42 -7.47
C GLU A 213 11.37 3.87 -7.36
N ILE A 214 12.16 4.35 -6.39
CA ILE A 214 13.48 3.79 -6.06
C ILE A 214 13.33 2.32 -5.64
N GLN A 215 12.46 2.04 -4.68
CA GLN A 215 12.25 0.69 -4.17
C GLN A 215 11.69 -0.24 -5.25
N ASP A 216 10.83 0.28 -6.12
CA ASP A 216 10.15 -0.52 -7.11
C ASP A 216 11.12 -0.84 -8.29
N ALA A 217 12.12 0.02 -8.56
CA ALA A 217 13.25 -0.28 -9.45
C ALA A 217 14.27 -1.27 -8.83
N GLU A 218 14.62 -1.11 -7.56
CA GLU A 218 15.49 -2.04 -6.80
C GLU A 218 14.93 -3.47 -6.81
N VAL A 219 13.61 -3.62 -6.60
CA VAL A 219 12.93 -4.93 -6.67
C VAL A 219 12.92 -5.49 -8.09
N LEU A 220 12.78 -4.64 -9.12
CA LEU A 220 12.87 -5.05 -10.52
C LEU A 220 14.26 -5.55 -10.87
N LEU A 221 15.32 -4.82 -10.53
CA LEU A 221 16.72 -5.21 -10.78
C LEU A 221 17.07 -6.55 -10.14
N ARG A 222 16.70 -6.75 -8.86
CA ARG A 222 16.90 -8.05 -8.18
C ARG A 222 16.10 -9.19 -8.84
N THR A 223 14.86 -8.93 -9.24
CA THR A 223 14.01 -9.96 -9.88
C THR A 223 14.50 -10.30 -11.30
N LEU A 224 15.05 -9.33 -12.01
CA LEU A 224 15.72 -9.50 -13.30
C LEU A 224 17.00 -10.34 -13.13
N GLU A 225 17.79 -10.09 -12.08
CA GLU A 225 18.96 -10.90 -11.75
C GLU A 225 18.60 -12.36 -11.42
N GLU A 226 17.60 -12.59 -10.55
CA GLU A 226 17.04 -13.92 -10.24
C GLU A 226 16.52 -14.66 -11.49
N TYR A 227 16.06 -13.92 -12.51
CA TYR A 227 15.64 -14.48 -13.79
C TYR A 227 16.83 -14.81 -14.70
N THR A 228 17.82 -13.92 -14.80
CA THR A 228 19.04 -14.13 -15.63
C THR A 228 19.99 -15.20 -15.11
N SER A 229 20.03 -15.46 -13.80
CA SER A 229 20.94 -16.43 -13.17
C SER A 229 20.60 -17.91 -13.44
N ARG A 230 19.43 -18.18 -14.04
CA ARG A 230 18.97 -19.54 -14.38
C ARG A 230 19.31 -19.86 -15.84
N PRO A 231 19.67 -21.11 -16.18
CA PRO A 231 19.95 -21.49 -17.57
C PRO A 231 18.68 -21.35 -18.43
N ARG A 232 18.71 -20.43 -19.40
CA ARG A 232 17.59 -20.11 -20.30
C ARG A 232 17.74 -20.80 -21.67
N LYS A 233 16.61 -21.02 -22.35
CA LYS A 233 16.54 -21.56 -23.72
C LYS A 233 16.22 -20.51 -24.80
N ASP A 234 15.91 -19.29 -24.39
CA ASP A 234 15.46 -18.18 -25.26
C ASP A 234 16.64 -17.38 -25.84
N GLY A 235 17.83 -17.45 -25.23
CA GLY A 235 19.07 -16.84 -25.73
C GLY A 235 19.11 -15.30 -25.68
N ALA A 236 18.05 -14.64 -25.20
CA ALA A 236 17.91 -13.19 -25.26
C ALA A 236 18.81 -12.48 -24.23
N ASP A 237 19.70 -11.62 -24.73
CA ASP A 237 20.52 -10.73 -23.90
C ASP A 237 19.64 -9.70 -23.20
N LEU A 238 19.81 -9.57 -21.88
CA LEU A 238 19.10 -8.61 -21.04
C LEU A 238 20.05 -7.56 -20.44
N THR A 239 21.30 -7.49 -20.93
CA THR A 239 22.26 -6.45 -20.57
C THR A 239 21.72 -5.04 -20.87
N PRO A 240 21.07 -4.75 -22.02
CA PRO A 240 20.45 -3.44 -22.25
C PRO A 240 19.33 -3.13 -21.24
N VAL A 241 18.50 -4.13 -20.92
CA VAL A 241 17.39 -4.01 -19.96
C VAL A 241 17.92 -3.71 -18.55
N ARG A 242 18.96 -4.43 -18.13
CA ARG A 242 19.64 -4.20 -16.85
C ARG A 242 20.22 -2.78 -16.78
N GLN A 243 21.00 -2.37 -17.79
CA GLN A 243 21.62 -1.04 -17.85
C GLN A 243 20.58 0.10 -17.81
N PHE A 244 19.45 -0.06 -18.50
CA PHE A 244 18.34 0.89 -18.45
C PHE A 244 17.77 1.05 -17.03
N TYR A 245 17.46 -0.04 -16.33
CA TYR A 245 16.91 0.05 -14.97
C TYR A 245 17.95 0.46 -13.93
N GLU A 246 19.23 0.13 -14.11
CA GLU A 246 20.32 0.64 -13.26
C GLU A 246 20.47 2.17 -13.41
N GLN A 247 20.31 2.71 -14.62
CA GLN A 247 20.34 4.14 -14.87
C GLN A 247 19.10 4.85 -14.29
N LEU A 248 17.90 4.31 -14.58
CA LEU A 248 16.64 4.82 -14.02
C LEU A 248 16.61 4.78 -12.48
N HIS A 249 17.23 3.78 -11.87
CA HIS A 249 17.40 3.70 -10.42
C HIS A 249 18.32 4.81 -9.88
N ARG A 250 19.47 5.07 -10.52
CA ARG A 250 20.35 6.20 -10.17
C ARG A 250 19.62 7.54 -10.24
N GLU A 251 18.95 7.81 -11.36
CA GLU A 251 18.16 9.04 -11.58
C GLU A 251 17.07 9.23 -10.51
N ARG A 252 16.35 8.16 -10.14
CA ARG A 252 15.34 8.19 -9.07
C ARG A 252 15.95 8.46 -7.69
N VAL A 253 17.15 7.94 -7.40
CA VAL A 253 17.90 8.25 -6.16
C VAL A 253 18.35 9.71 -6.15
N ASP A 254 18.94 10.21 -7.23
CA ASP A 254 19.41 11.60 -7.34
C ASP A 254 18.25 12.61 -7.16
N VAL A 255 17.11 12.37 -7.82
CA VAL A 255 15.90 13.21 -7.68
C VAL A 255 15.35 13.17 -6.25
N TYR A 256 15.38 12.02 -5.57
CA TYR A 256 14.99 11.95 -4.16
C TYR A 256 15.95 12.72 -3.25
N LEU A 257 17.26 12.58 -3.42
CA LEU A 257 18.25 13.29 -2.61
C LEU A 257 18.12 14.82 -2.76
N GLN A 258 17.86 15.31 -3.97
CA GLN A 258 17.56 16.72 -4.26
C GLN A 258 16.24 17.22 -3.63
N ASN A 259 15.36 16.31 -3.20
CA ASN A 259 14.03 16.62 -2.66
C ASN A 259 13.85 16.19 -1.19
N MET A 260 14.85 15.59 -0.54
CA MET A 260 14.65 14.90 0.75
C MET A 260 14.26 15.87 1.88
N ASP A 261 14.79 17.09 1.85
CA ASP A 261 14.55 18.11 2.88
C ASP A 261 13.10 18.66 2.87
N ARG A 262 12.33 18.40 1.79
CA ARG A 262 10.89 18.70 1.74
C ARG A 262 10.10 18.00 2.83
N VAL A 263 10.66 16.97 3.47
CA VAL A 263 10.05 16.33 4.63
C VAL A 263 9.78 17.30 5.78
N HIS A 264 10.57 18.37 5.90
CA HIS A 264 10.51 19.33 7.00
C HIS A 264 9.25 20.22 7.01
N SER A 265 8.55 20.39 5.88
CA SER A 265 7.31 21.19 5.82
C SER A 265 6.04 20.40 6.18
N PHE A 266 6.11 19.07 6.34
CA PHE A 266 4.92 18.24 6.50
C PHE A 266 4.37 18.16 7.93
N TRP A 267 5.13 18.56 8.96
CA TRP A 267 4.70 18.49 10.35
C TRP A 267 5.54 19.38 11.27
N ARG A 268 5.01 19.67 12.47
CA ARG A 268 5.71 20.42 13.52
C ARG A 268 6.97 19.70 14.00
N ALA A 269 8.01 20.44 14.36
CA ALA A 269 9.29 19.91 14.79
C ALA A 269 9.32 19.39 16.24
N ALA A 270 8.38 19.85 17.08
CA ALA A 270 8.21 19.46 18.48
C ALA A 270 6.72 19.59 18.91
N PRO A 271 6.27 18.95 20.01
CA PRO A 271 4.87 18.97 20.43
C PRO A 271 4.31 20.34 20.85
N ASP A 272 5.20 21.28 21.16
CA ASP A 272 4.95 22.68 21.54
C ASP A 272 5.22 23.68 20.40
N ALA A 273 5.79 23.23 19.29
CA ALA A 273 5.99 24.04 18.09
C ALA A 273 4.71 24.20 17.27
N LEU A 274 4.64 25.28 16.49
CA LEU A 274 3.59 25.52 15.50
C LEU A 274 3.69 24.49 14.35
N PHE A 275 2.59 24.34 13.60
CA PHE A 275 2.67 23.64 12.32
C PHE A 275 3.34 24.55 11.27
N PRO A 276 4.12 24.03 10.30
CA PRO A 276 4.87 24.87 9.35
C PRO A 276 4.01 25.90 8.60
N TRP A 277 2.79 25.51 8.19
CA TRP A 277 1.83 26.39 7.52
C TRP A 277 1.23 27.49 8.42
N GLN A 278 1.41 27.41 9.74
CA GLN A 278 1.03 28.46 10.70
C GLN A 278 2.15 29.47 10.93
N GLU A 279 3.42 29.08 10.72
CA GLU A 279 4.55 30.01 10.78
C GLU A 279 4.54 30.95 9.55
N GLU A 280 4.23 30.42 8.37
CA GLU A 280 4.05 31.20 7.14
C GLU A 280 2.89 32.22 7.26
N ALA A 281 1.78 31.83 7.90
CA ALA A 281 0.66 32.73 8.21
C ALA A 281 0.94 33.72 9.37
N GLY A 282 2.02 33.49 10.13
CA GLY A 282 2.40 34.28 11.30
C GLY A 282 3.39 35.42 11.03
N ALA A 283 3.93 35.52 9.81
CA ALA A 283 4.81 36.61 9.42
C ALA A 283 4.06 37.95 9.43
N PRO A 284 4.48 38.95 10.26
CA PRO A 284 3.83 40.25 10.25
C PRO A 284 3.98 40.91 8.88
N LEU A 285 2.91 41.52 8.38
CA LEU A 285 3.00 42.54 7.34
C LEU A 285 3.78 43.73 7.93
N ALA A 286 5.11 43.70 7.78
CA ALA A 286 5.98 44.82 8.10
C ALA A 286 5.49 46.02 7.29
N SER A 287 5.12 47.10 7.99
CA SER A 287 4.43 48.24 7.42
C SER A 287 5.30 48.95 6.39
N VAL A 288 5.03 48.67 5.11
CA VAL A 288 5.51 49.48 3.99
C VAL A 288 4.74 50.81 4.04
N GLU A 289 5.29 51.77 4.79
CA GLU A 289 4.95 53.19 4.64
C GLU A 289 5.52 53.68 3.31
N GLU A 290 4.80 53.43 2.21
CA GLU A 290 5.11 54.03 0.90
C GLU A 290 4.00 55.01 0.52
N THR A 291 4.18 56.26 0.96
CA THR A 291 3.47 57.42 0.43
C THR A 291 3.93 57.69 -1.00
N LEU A 292 3.00 57.82 -1.96
CA LEU A 292 3.06 58.60 -3.21
C LEU A 292 1.70 58.37 -3.91
N GLU A 293 0.73 59.27 -3.75
CA GLU A 293 0.44 60.43 -4.62
C GLU A 293 -0.58 60.13 -5.74
N GLU A 294 -1.55 61.03 -5.88
CA GLU A 294 -2.67 60.91 -6.84
C GLU A 294 -2.27 61.44 -8.23
N THR A 295 -2.53 60.67 -9.29
CA THR A 295 -2.73 61.23 -10.64
C THR A 295 -3.83 60.51 -11.39
N ASP A 296 -4.94 61.21 -11.68
CA ASP A 296 -5.97 60.79 -12.63
C ASP A 296 -5.40 60.59 -14.04
N ILE A 297 -5.73 59.46 -14.68
CA ILE A 297 -5.87 59.37 -16.14
C ILE A 297 -7.14 58.58 -16.45
N LEU A 298 -7.98 59.14 -17.33
CA LEU A 298 -9.31 58.63 -17.68
C LEU A 298 -9.30 57.55 -18.77
N CYS A 299 -10.29 56.66 -18.68
CA CYS A 299 -11.01 55.96 -19.76
C CYS A 299 -10.25 55.35 -20.94
N GLU A 300 -10.45 54.03 -21.16
CA GLU A 300 -11.27 53.52 -22.29
C GLU A 300 -11.60 52.02 -22.12
N GLU A 301 -12.83 51.61 -22.45
CA GLU A 301 -13.21 50.20 -22.67
C GLU A 301 -13.16 49.88 -24.18
N PRO A 302 -12.94 48.61 -24.56
CA PRO A 302 -13.91 48.00 -25.47
C PRO A 302 -14.22 46.51 -25.22
N ALA A 303 -15.44 46.26 -24.75
CA ALA A 303 -16.45 45.38 -25.35
C ALA A 303 -16.04 44.13 -26.20
N ILE A 304 -16.53 42.97 -25.71
CA ILE A 304 -17.17 41.85 -26.47
C ILE A 304 -16.28 40.90 -27.31
N ALA A 305 -16.25 39.64 -26.88
CA ALA A 305 -16.36 38.45 -27.75
C ALA A 305 -16.83 37.21 -26.94
N GLU A 306 -18.15 37.00 -26.87
CA GLU A 306 -18.76 35.76 -26.35
C GLU A 306 -19.15 34.77 -27.48
N GLN A 307 -19.74 33.63 -27.08
CA GLN A 307 -20.53 32.65 -27.85
C GLN A 307 -19.75 31.47 -28.45
N PRO A 308 -20.34 30.25 -28.53
CA PRO A 308 -21.43 29.71 -27.68
C PRO A 308 -21.18 28.28 -27.16
N VAL A 309 -21.93 27.89 -26.13
CA VAL A 309 -22.17 26.48 -25.77
C VAL A 309 -23.24 25.89 -26.69
N VAL A 310 -23.06 24.66 -27.16
CA VAL A 310 -24.12 23.90 -27.85
C VAL A 310 -24.33 22.56 -27.15
N SER A 311 -25.50 22.44 -26.51
CA SER A 311 -26.08 21.15 -26.14
C SER A 311 -27.24 20.86 -27.08
N GLY A 312 -27.30 19.65 -27.64
CA GLY A 312 -28.37 19.18 -28.51
C GLY A 312 -28.54 17.67 -28.33
N ASP A 313 -29.76 17.23 -28.03
CA ASP A 313 -30.12 15.87 -27.63
C ASP A 313 -31.18 15.29 -28.57
N ALA A 314 -31.45 13.99 -28.43
CA ALA A 314 -32.63 13.23 -28.89
C ALA A 314 -32.77 12.80 -30.37
N LEU A 315 -32.70 11.46 -30.56
CA LEU A 315 -33.60 10.58 -31.38
C LEU A 315 -33.60 10.76 -32.93
N GLU A 316 -33.88 9.79 -33.83
CA GLU A 316 -34.06 8.31 -33.85
C GLU A 316 -33.88 7.85 -35.35
N GLU A 317 -34.03 6.61 -35.87
CA GLU A 317 -34.57 5.30 -35.43
C GLU A 317 -33.95 4.13 -36.29
N VAL A 318 -34.41 2.87 -36.09
CA VAL A 318 -34.42 1.69 -37.03
C VAL A 318 -33.15 1.26 -37.81
N ALA A 319 -32.62 0.06 -37.50
CA ALA A 319 -32.64 -1.14 -38.39
C ALA A 319 -31.90 -2.38 -37.82
N THR A 320 -32.56 -3.55 -37.79
CA THR A 320 -32.01 -4.90 -37.49
C THR A 320 -31.71 -5.68 -38.80
N PRO A 321 -30.83 -6.71 -38.83
CA PRO A 321 -31.05 -8.05 -38.23
C PRO A 321 -29.78 -8.68 -37.58
N GLY A 322 -29.75 -9.89 -36.99
CA GLY A 322 -30.77 -10.93 -36.76
C GLY A 322 -30.20 -12.13 -35.96
N GLN A 323 -31.05 -13.10 -35.60
CA GLN A 323 -30.70 -14.33 -34.83
C GLN A 323 -29.92 -15.37 -35.65
N PRO A 324 -29.43 -16.45 -35.01
CA PRO A 324 -30.16 -17.72 -35.15
C PRO A 324 -30.58 -18.36 -33.81
N ASP A 325 -31.59 -19.24 -33.87
CA ASP A 325 -32.20 -19.93 -32.73
C ASP A 325 -31.57 -21.30 -32.40
N ALA A 326 -32.05 -21.92 -31.32
CA ALA A 326 -31.81 -23.32 -30.92
C ALA A 326 -32.35 -24.32 -31.98
N ASP A 327 -32.11 -25.64 -31.93
CA ASP A 327 -32.22 -26.59 -30.81
C ASP A 327 -31.68 -27.98 -31.25
N VAL A 328 -32.06 -29.05 -30.53
CA VAL A 328 -32.11 -30.49 -30.94
C VAL A 328 -30.91 -31.39 -30.57
N LEU A 329 -31.13 -32.17 -29.50
CA LEU A 329 -30.57 -33.49 -29.11
C LEU A 329 -29.05 -33.57 -28.78
N ALA A 330 -28.55 -34.21 -27.71
CA ALA A 330 -28.98 -35.23 -26.74
C ALA A 330 -28.42 -36.66 -26.98
N GLU A 331 -27.30 -36.95 -26.30
CA GLU A 331 -26.83 -38.24 -25.77
C GLU A 331 -25.77 -37.86 -24.70
N SER A 332 -25.80 -38.24 -23.41
CA SER A 332 -26.34 -39.38 -22.66
C SER A 332 -25.47 -40.64 -22.66
N GLU A 333 -24.25 -40.52 -22.13
CA GLU A 333 -23.58 -41.67 -21.50
C GLU A 333 -22.95 -41.28 -20.17
N ALA A 334 -23.27 -42.04 -19.13
CA ALA A 334 -22.70 -41.89 -17.79
C ALA A 334 -22.23 -43.27 -17.34
N LEU A 335 -20.92 -43.42 -17.12
CA LEU A 335 -20.36 -44.65 -16.57
C LEU A 335 -19.87 -44.38 -15.14
N GLN A 336 -20.36 -45.18 -14.21
CA GLN A 336 -19.97 -45.14 -12.80
C GLN A 336 -18.63 -45.89 -12.60
N PRO A 337 -17.87 -45.59 -11.53
CA PRO A 337 -16.75 -46.44 -11.16
C PRO A 337 -17.26 -47.77 -10.59
N ASP A 338 -16.80 -48.89 -11.13
CA ASP A 338 -17.04 -50.21 -10.56
C ASP A 338 -16.43 -50.34 -9.17
N ALA A 339 -17.11 -51.10 -8.30
CA ALA A 339 -16.66 -51.38 -6.95
C ALA A 339 -16.72 -52.90 -6.69
N GLU A 340 -15.55 -53.56 -6.74
CA GLU A 340 -15.40 -54.93 -6.25
C GLU A 340 -14.48 -54.99 -5.01
N THR A 341 -15.09 -55.48 -3.95
CA THR A 341 -14.51 -56.15 -2.76
C THR A 341 -15.54 -57.21 -2.35
N PRO A 342 -15.22 -58.25 -1.54
CA PRO A 342 -14.03 -58.42 -0.71
C PRO A 342 -13.37 -59.83 -0.76
N GLU A 343 -12.15 -59.94 -0.20
CA GLU A 343 -11.66 -61.13 0.53
C GLU A 343 -10.50 -60.67 1.46
N THR A 344 -10.66 -60.62 2.79
CA THR A 344 -10.61 -61.68 3.83
C THR A 344 -9.25 -61.80 4.55
N ALA A 345 -9.23 -61.25 5.77
CA ALA A 345 -8.42 -61.59 6.95
C ALA A 345 -6.95 -62.09 6.81
N GLN A 346 -6.01 -61.39 7.48
CA GLN A 346 -5.45 -61.88 8.78
C GLN A 346 -4.54 -60.87 9.49
N THR A 347 -4.73 -60.77 10.81
CA THR A 347 -3.82 -60.27 11.86
C THR A 347 -3.97 -61.22 13.07
N PRO A 348 -3.07 -61.19 14.09
CA PRO A 348 -1.84 -60.42 14.23
C PRO A 348 -0.58 -61.32 14.35
N GLY A 349 0.57 -60.72 14.64
CA GLY A 349 1.76 -61.42 15.12
C GLY A 349 2.50 -60.56 16.14
N ASP A 350 2.52 -60.99 17.40
CA ASP A 350 3.19 -60.28 18.50
C ASP A 350 4.72 -60.39 18.44
N GLY A 351 5.42 -59.41 19.01
CA GLY A 351 6.88 -59.28 18.95
C GLY A 351 7.44 -58.35 20.02
N ASP A 352 7.22 -58.69 21.29
CA ASP A 352 7.74 -57.98 22.47
C ASP A 352 9.28 -58.06 22.59
N GLY A 353 9.93 -57.08 23.23
CA GLY A 353 11.40 -57.05 23.33
C GLY A 353 12.05 -55.75 23.85
N LEU A 354 12.25 -55.69 25.17
CA LEU A 354 13.06 -54.76 25.99
C LEU A 354 14.27 -54.08 25.28
N ALA A 355 14.56 -52.78 25.41
CA ALA A 355 14.77 -51.93 26.60
C ALA A 355 16.15 -52.05 27.29
N SER A 356 17.03 -51.05 27.06
CA SER A 356 18.12 -50.51 27.94
C SER A 356 18.82 -49.35 27.21
N ALA A 357 19.13 -48.14 27.70
CA ALA A 357 19.25 -47.53 29.04
C ALA A 357 20.67 -47.41 29.65
N THR A 358 21.52 -46.59 29.02
CA THR A 358 22.72 -45.87 29.56
C THR A 358 23.23 -44.88 28.48
N SER A 359 24.09 -43.89 28.71
CA SER A 359 24.28 -42.91 29.81
C SER A 359 25.43 -41.96 29.44
N GLN A 360 25.35 -40.67 29.81
CA GLN A 360 26.50 -39.75 30.00
C GLN A 360 27.34 -39.42 28.73
N GLU A 361 28.17 -38.36 28.63
CA GLU A 361 28.42 -37.16 29.47
C GLU A 361 28.99 -35.99 28.62
N GLU A 362 29.05 -34.78 29.21
CA GLU A 362 30.02 -33.66 29.02
C GLU A 362 30.43 -33.17 27.60
N GLU A 363 30.25 -31.90 27.23
CA GLU A 363 30.92 -30.63 27.67
C GLU A 363 32.18 -30.29 26.83
N ASP A 364 32.17 -29.15 26.11
CA ASP A 364 33.01 -27.97 26.42
C ASP A 364 32.56 -26.70 25.63
N ARG A 365 33.22 -25.58 25.94
CA ARG A 365 32.95 -24.16 25.64
C ARG A 365 33.46 -23.76 24.22
N SER A 366 33.29 -22.54 23.71
CA SER A 366 32.93 -21.23 24.33
C SER A 366 32.05 -20.38 23.42
#